data_AF-A0A935GEC9-F1
#
_entry.id   AF-A0A935GEC9-F1
#
_cell.length_a   1.000
_cell.length_b   1.000
_cell.length_c   1.000
_cell.angle_alpha   90.00
_cell.angle_beta   90.00
_cell.angle_gamma   90.00
#
_symmetry.space_group_name_H-M   'P 1'
#
loop_
_entity.id
_entity.type
_entity.pdbx_description
1 polymer ?
#
loop_
_entity_poly.entity_id
_entity_poly.type
_entity_poly.pdbx_seq_one_letter_code
_entity_poly.pdbx_strand_id
1 'polypeptide(L)'
;MDIDYDVLFTEPAPLDALLQRFGRVNRHRINDEFRPPCDCVVYSERNDRDKYIYRNEEVIRRTMHVLQEIELKNEGIVFEKDLQHYLDFVYPAWSKNEEEDFDRVYNSLNDFVKNNLVPFIYDPHSEEEFENQFDGIKVVPSILKNDYINLLNSNQFIKAESLKVSVSKRRFSSLIQNEEIQREVAAFQVLNKEQIMEKTFIRLTKSMTMNWDCKLMMNIYR
;
A
#
# COMPACT_ATOMS: atom_id res chain seq x y z
N MET A 1 2.03 -10.56 -2.61
CA MET A 1 1.01 -11.59 -2.93
C MET A 1 1.71 -12.79 -3.51
N ASP A 2 1.38 -13.98 -3.02
CA ASP A 2 1.98 -15.24 -3.48
C ASP A 2 1.11 -15.87 -4.57
N ILE A 3 1.35 -15.45 -5.81
CA ILE A 3 0.53 -15.78 -6.99
C ILE A 3 1.45 -16.24 -8.12
N ASP A 4 0.91 -17.10 -8.98
CA ASP A 4 1.59 -17.73 -10.11
C ASP A 4 0.60 -17.98 -11.25
N TYR A 5 0.93 -17.49 -12.44
CA TYR A 5 0.06 -17.53 -13.62
C TYR A 5 0.77 -18.19 -14.80
N ASP A 6 -0.01 -18.79 -15.69
CA ASP A 6 0.49 -19.38 -16.94
C ASP A 6 0.55 -18.35 -18.09
N VAL A 7 -0.26 -17.28 -18.03
CA VAL A 7 -0.29 -16.18 -18.99
C VAL A 7 -0.61 -14.87 -18.26
N LEU A 8 0.04 -13.78 -18.66
CA LEU A 8 -0.27 -12.43 -18.17
C LEU A 8 -0.75 -11.54 -19.30
N PHE A 9 -1.84 -10.82 -19.05
CA PHE A 9 -2.27 -9.67 -19.87
C PHE A 9 -2.13 -8.41 -19.04
N THR A 10 -1.46 -7.39 -19.58
CA THR A 10 -1.19 -6.16 -18.83
C THR A 10 -1.19 -4.93 -19.72
N GLU A 11 -1.64 -3.82 -19.14
CA GLU A 11 -1.46 -2.48 -19.72
C GLU A 11 0.02 -2.07 -19.75
N PRO A 12 0.41 -1.14 -20.65
CA PRO A 12 1.75 -0.55 -20.66
C PRO A 12 2.10 0.05 -19.30
N ALA A 13 3.28 -0.29 -18.80
CA ALA A 13 3.85 0.26 -17.59
C ALA A 13 5.37 0.40 -17.77
N PRO A 14 6.06 1.12 -16.87
CA PRO A 14 7.51 1.17 -16.89
C PRO A 14 8.14 -0.22 -16.78
N LEU A 15 9.32 -0.41 -17.38
CA LEU A 15 9.93 -1.73 -17.54
C LEU A 15 10.10 -2.50 -16.22
N ASP A 16 10.59 -1.84 -15.17
CA ASP A 16 10.73 -2.40 -13.82
C ASP A 16 9.39 -2.85 -13.22
N ALA A 17 8.32 -2.06 -13.40
CA ALA A 17 6.99 -2.42 -12.97
C ALA A 17 6.43 -3.63 -13.75
N LEU A 18 6.73 -3.72 -15.05
CA LEU A 18 6.38 -4.90 -15.87
C LEU A 18 7.16 -6.14 -15.42
N LEU A 19 8.46 -6.03 -15.22
CA LEU A 19 9.30 -7.12 -14.73
C LEU A 19 8.83 -7.63 -13.36
N GLN A 20 8.39 -6.74 -12.48
CA GLN A 20 7.78 -7.12 -11.21
C GLN A 20 6.48 -7.93 -11.38
N ARG A 21 5.69 -7.63 -12.42
CA ARG A 21 4.48 -8.39 -12.81
C ARG A 21 4.86 -9.71 -13.47
N PHE A 22 5.86 -9.71 -14.37
CA PHE A 22 6.36 -10.90 -15.06
C PHE A 22 6.95 -11.90 -14.07
N GLY A 23 7.59 -11.44 -12.99
CA GLY A 23 8.03 -12.29 -11.89
C GLY A 23 6.91 -13.01 -11.12
N ARG A 24 5.64 -12.78 -11.48
CA ARG A 24 4.46 -13.53 -10.99
C ARG A 24 3.92 -14.53 -12.00
N VAL A 25 4.57 -14.65 -13.16
CA VAL A 25 4.27 -15.62 -14.21
C VAL A 25 5.37 -16.66 -14.18
N ASN A 26 5.01 -17.94 -14.23
CA ASN A 26 5.97 -19.04 -14.13
C ASN A 26 6.91 -18.92 -12.90
N ARG A 27 6.33 -18.60 -11.74
CA ARG A 27 7.10 -18.28 -10.53
C ARG A 27 7.50 -19.53 -9.75
N HIS A 28 6.63 -20.53 -9.68
CA HIS A 28 6.95 -21.78 -8.98
C HIS A 28 7.56 -22.79 -9.93
N ARG A 29 8.54 -23.53 -9.41
CA ARG A 29 9.01 -24.76 -10.05
C ARG A 29 8.00 -25.85 -9.78
N ILE A 30 7.72 -26.67 -10.79
CA ILE A 30 6.94 -27.90 -10.62
C ILE A 30 7.96 -29.03 -10.63
N ASN A 31 7.98 -29.84 -9.57
CA ASN A 31 8.93 -30.95 -9.41
C ASN A 31 10.41 -30.52 -9.53
N ASP A 32 10.77 -29.36 -8.97
CA ASP A 32 12.12 -28.75 -9.05
C ASP A 32 12.61 -28.38 -10.47
N GLU A 33 11.76 -28.54 -11.49
CA GLU A 33 12.07 -28.17 -12.86
C GLU A 33 11.51 -26.77 -13.20
N PHE A 34 12.28 -26.03 -14.00
CA PHE A 34 11.81 -24.79 -14.60
C PHE A 34 10.84 -25.11 -15.72
N ARG A 35 9.62 -24.55 -15.67
CA ARG A 35 8.73 -24.59 -16.82
C ARG A 35 9.28 -23.69 -17.92
N PRO A 36 8.95 -23.97 -19.20
CA PRO A 36 9.27 -23.06 -20.29
C PRO A 36 8.76 -21.63 -20.03
N PRO A 37 9.37 -20.60 -20.63
CA PRO A 37 8.86 -19.23 -20.56
C PRO A 37 7.37 -19.18 -20.92
N CYS A 38 6.64 -18.37 -20.16
CA CYS A 38 5.21 -18.18 -20.31
C CYS A 38 4.90 -16.83 -20.96
N ASP A 39 3.80 -16.77 -21.69
CA ASP A 39 3.44 -15.57 -22.46
C ASP A 39 3.05 -14.41 -21.54
N CYS A 40 3.66 -13.26 -21.81
CA CYS A 40 3.34 -11.98 -21.19
C CYS A 40 2.90 -11.00 -22.29
N VAL A 41 1.59 -10.79 -22.41
CA VAL A 41 1.00 -9.92 -23.40
C VAL A 41 0.85 -8.51 -22.83
N VAL A 42 1.60 -7.57 -23.39
CA VAL A 42 1.52 -6.13 -23.07
C VAL A 42 0.73 -5.43 -24.15
N TYR A 43 -0.35 -4.74 -23.79
CA TYR A 43 -1.10 -3.94 -24.76
C TYR A 43 -0.25 -2.78 -25.28
N SER A 44 -0.47 -2.36 -26.53
CA SER A 44 0.35 -1.32 -27.18
C SER A 44 -0.10 0.11 -26.86
N GLU A 45 -1.36 0.29 -26.47
CA GLU A 45 -1.97 1.60 -26.23
C GLU A 45 -2.27 1.80 -24.74
N ARG A 46 -2.21 3.05 -24.30
CA ARG A 46 -2.54 3.43 -22.91
C ARG A 46 -3.97 3.93 -22.84
N ASN A 47 -4.68 3.55 -21.78
CA ASN A 47 -5.95 4.17 -21.44
C ASN A 47 -5.71 5.60 -20.88
N ASP A 48 -6.69 6.49 -21.01
CA ASP A 48 -6.63 7.85 -20.46
C ASP A 48 -6.42 7.89 -18.94
N ARG A 49 -6.87 6.84 -18.23
CA ARG A 49 -6.62 6.71 -16.78
C ARG A 49 -5.18 6.35 -16.44
N ASP A 50 -4.50 5.60 -17.30
CA ASP A 50 -3.12 5.12 -17.02
C ASP A 50 -2.11 6.24 -17.06
N LYS A 51 -2.38 7.29 -17.84
CA LYS A 51 -1.58 8.53 -17.90
C LYS A 51 -1.41 9.18 -16.51
N TYR A 52 -2.40 9.03 -15.63
CA TYR A 52 -2.34 9.56 -14.27
C TYR A 52 -1.54 8.69 -13.30
N ILE A 53 -1.42 7.39 -13.59
CA ILE A 53 -0.69 6.42 -12.77
C ILE A 53 0.82 6.51 -13.06
N TYR A 54 1.19 6.45 -14.33
CA TYR A 54 2.58 6.64 -14.76
C TYR A 54 2.70 7.90 -15.62
N ARG A 55 3.16 8.98 -14.99
CA ARG A 55 3.17 10.32 -15.59
C ARG A 55 4.28 10.50 -16.63
N ASN A 56 5.36 9.74 -16.53
CA ASN A 56 6.50 9.86 -17.44
C ASN A 56 6.23 9.07 -18.72
N GLU A 57 5.66 9.73 -19.73
CA GLU A 57 5.34 9.12 -21.02
C GLU A 57 6.58 8.62 -21.78
N GLU A 58 7.72 9.29 -21.60
CA GLU A 58 8.97 8.93 -22.27
C GLU A 58 9.55 7.62 -21.74
N VAL A 59 9.41 7.35 -20.44
CA VAL A 59 9.72 6.05 -19.84
C VAL A 59 8.86 4.94 -20.45
N ILE A 60 7.56 5.17 -20.63
CA ILE A 60 6.67 4.18 -21.25
C ILE A 60 7.06 3.96 -22.72
N ARG A 61 7.32 5.03 -23.47
CA ARG A 61 7.73 4.96 -24.88
C ARG A 61 9.00 4.12 -25.05
N ARG A 62 10.03 4.38 -24.24
CA ARG A 62 11.28 3.60 -24.23
C ARG A 62 11.06 2.15 -23.79
N THR A 63 10.17 1.93 -22.83
CA THR A 63 9.79 0.57 -22.41
C THR A 63 9.19 -0.21 -23.58
N MET A 64 8.23 0.37 -24.32
CA MET A 64 7.64 -0.30 -25.48
C MET A 64 8.69 -0.59 -26.57
N HIS A 65 9.63 0.32 -26.80
CA HIS A 65 10.74 0.09 -27.71
C HIS A 65 11.62 -1.10 -27.27
N VAL A 66 11.96 -1.18 -25.98
CA VAL A 66 12.71 -2.32 -25.43
C VAL A 66 11.95 -3.63 -25.62
N LEU A 67 10.64 -3.66 -25.35
CA LEU A 67 9.84 -4.87 -25.54
C LEU A 67 9.85 -5.34 -26.99
N GLN A 68 9.70 -4.41 -27.94
CA GLN A 68 9.81 -4.70 -29.38
C GLN A 68 11.21 -5.20 -29.75
N GLU A 69 12.27 -4.63 -29.16
CA GLU A 69 13.63 -5.12 -29.38
C GLU A 69 13.80 -6.56 -28.87
N ILE A 70 13.27 -6.88 -27.70
CA ILE A 70 13.30 -8.24 -27.12
C ILE A 70 12.53 -9.22 -28.01
N GLU A 71 11.34 -8.84 -28.50
CA GLU A 71 10.56 -9.64 -29.45
C GLU A 71 11.36 -9.95 -30.71
N LEU A 72 12.02 -8.95 -31.29
CA LEU A 72 12.80 -9.10 -32.53
C LEU A 72 14.11 -9.88 -32.35
N LYS A 73 14.81 -9.69 -31.23
CA LYS A 73 16.17 -10.22 -31.01
C LYS A 73 16.17 -11.60 -30.37
N ASN A 74 15.23 -11.84 -29.46
CA ASN A 74 15.22 -13.01 -28.58
C ASN A 74 13.92 -13.81 -28.71
N GLU A 75 13.14 -13.61 -29.76
CA GLU A 75 11.82 -14.24 -29.95
C GLU A 75 10.88 -13.98 -28.75
N GLY A 76 11.03 -12.82 -28.11
CA GLY A 76 10.23 -12.42 -26.94
C GLY A 76 10.74 -12.95 -25.59
N ILE A 77 11.84 -13.71 -25.57
CA ILE A 77 12.41 -14.22 -24.31
C ILE A 77 13.21 -13.13 -23.60
N VAL A 78 12.83 -12.84 -22.36
CA VAL A 78 13.53 -11.89 -21.49
C VAL A 78 14.65 -12.62 -20.75
N PHE A 79 15.90 -12.21 -20.99
CA PHE A 79 17.08 -12.77 -20.31
C PHE A 79 17.59 -11.82 -19.21
N GLU A 80 17.85 -12.37 -18.02
CA GLU A 80 18.33 -11.61 -16.86
C GLU A 80 19.67 -10.89 -17.11
N LYS A 81 20.56 -11.50 -17.89
CA LYS A 81 21.84 -10.88 -18.25
C LYS A 81 21.71 -9.57 -19.03
N ASP A 82 20.62 -9.37 -19.75
CA ASP A 82 20.38 -8.20 -20.61
C ASP A 82 19.50 -7.15 -19.91
N LEU A 83 18.89 -7.49 -18.78
CA LEU A 83 17.95 -6.62 -18.05
C LEU A 83 18.54 -5.28 -17.65
N GLN A 84 19.79 -5.26 -17.16
CA GLN A 84 20.46 -4.02 -16.77
C GLN A 84 20.58 -3.05 -17.95
N HIS A 85 20.99 -3.57 -19.12
CA HIS A 85 21.11 -2.77 -20.34
C HIS A 85 19.78 -2.13 -20.75
N TYR A 86 18.69 -2.89 -20.67
CA TYR A 86 17.35 -2.39 -20.96
C TYR A 86 16.88 -1.34 -19.96
N LEU A 87 17.16 -1.54 -18.66
CA LEU A 87 16.84 -0.56 -17.62
C LEU A 87 17.61 0.74 -17.81
N ASP A 88 18.90 0.67 -18.13
CA ASP A 88 19.73 1.86 -18.40
C ASP A 88 19.20 2.66 -19.59
N PHE A 89 18.68 1.99 -20.62
CA PHE A 89 18.05 2.66 -21.76
C PHE A 89 16.72 3.34 -21.39
N VAL A 90 15.88 2.67 -20.59
CA VAL A 90 14.59 3.21 -20.14
C VAL A 90 14.78 4.34 -19.12
N TYR A 91 15.86 4.32 -18.34
CA TYR A 91 16.19 5.27 -17.28
C TYR A 91 17.61 5.82 -17.40
N PRO A 92 17.93 6.60 -18.46
CA PRO A 92 19.30 7.02 -18.76
C PRO A 92 19.82 8.09 -17.80
N ALA A 93 18.94 8.89 -17.21
CA ALA A 93 19.28 9.92 -16.25
C ALA A 93 18.03 10.31 -15.45
N TRP A 94 18.25 10.85 -14.25
CA TRP A 94 17.22 11.45 -13.46
C TRP A 94 16.90 12.85 -13.97
N SER A 95 15.63 13.23 -13.93
CA SER A 95 15.24 14.62 -14.00
C SER A 95 15.54 15.32 -12.67
N LYS A 96 15.68 16.65 -12.72
CA LYS A 96 15.92 17.46 -11.52
C LYS A 96 14.83 17.24 -10.44
N ASN A 97 13.57 17.09 -10.85
CA ASN A 97 12.48 16.85 -9.91
C ASN A 97 12.58 15.45 -9.27
N GLU A 98 12.98 14.43 -10.05
CA GLU A 98 13.18 13.07 -9.53
C GLU A 98 14.36 13.02 -8.55
N GLU A 99 15.44 13.76 -8.84
CA GLU A 99 16.60 13.91 -7.95
C GLU A 99 16.22 14.63 -6.65
N GLU A 100 15.52 15.77 -6.73
CA GLU A 100 15.03 16.49 -5.55
C GLU A 100 14.07 15.65 -4.70
N ASP A 101 13.17 14.89 -5.34
CA ASP A 101 12.26 13.98 -4.65
C ASP A 101 13.02 12.84 -3.95
N PHE A 102 14.01 12.25 -4.63
CA PHE A 102 14.87 11.22 -4.05
C PHE A 102 15.63 11.76 -2.84
N ASP A 103 16.32 12.89 -2.98
CA ASP A 103 17.10 13.51 -1.92
C ASP A 103 16.23 13.85 -0.71
N ARG A 104 15.02 14.38 -0.94
CA ARG A 104 14.06 14.66 0.12
C ARG A 104 13.71 13.39 0.91
N VAL A 105 13.36 12.31 0.21
CA VAL A 105 12.99 11.04 0.86
C VAL A 105 14.20 10.42 1.57
N TYR A 106 15.36 10.40 0.92
CA TYR A 106 16.59 9.84 1.45
C TYR A 106 17.05 10.57 2.71
N ASN A 107 17.08 11.90 2.69
CA ASN A 107 17.45 12.71 3.85
C ASN A 107 16.46 12.50 5.00
N SER A 108 15.15 12.51 4.71
CA SER A 108 14.11 12.24 5.72
C SER A 108 14.28 10.87 6.37
N LEU A 109 14.53 9.83 5.57
CA LEU A 109 14.77 8.47 6.07
C LEU A 109 16.05 8.40 6.89
N ASN A 110 17.15 9.00 6.40
CA ASN A 110 18.44 9.00 7.09
C ASN A 110 18.35 9.71 8.44
N ASP A 111 17.64 10.83 8.51
CA ASP A 111 17.41 11.57 9.75
C ASP A 111 16.53 10.77 10.71
N PHE A 112 15.48 10.10 10.21
CA PHE A 112 14.66 9.19 11.00
C PHE A 112 15.49 8.02 11.56
N VAL A 113 16.33 7.38 10.74
CA VAL A 113 17.18 6.27 11.17
C VAL A 113 18.20 6.70 12.22
N LYS A 114 18.81 7.87 12.07
CA LYS A 114 19.82 8.37 13.00
C LYS A 114 19.24 8.82 14.33
N ASN A 115 18.10 9.51 14.30
CA ASN A 115 17.59 10.22 15.47
C ASN A 115 16.44 9.47 16.16
N ASN A 116 15.67 8.65 15.43
CA ASN A 116 14.41 8.07 15.93
C ASN A 116 14.41 6.53 16.00
N LEU A 117 15.32 5.84 15.32
CA LEU A 117 15.49 4.38 15.44
C LEU A 117 16.41 4.02 16.62
N VAL A 118 16.02 4.42 17.83
CA VAL A 118 16.68 3.94 19.06
C VAL A 118 15.86 2.78 19.64
N PRO A 119 16.43 1.57 19.76
CA PRO A 119 15.71 0.44 20.31
C PRO A 119 15.19 0.73 21.73
N PHE A 120 13.94 0.38 22.01
CA PHE A 120 13.30 0.43 23.33
C PHE A 120 13.08 1.83 23.94
N ILE A 121 13.16 2.91 23.16
CA ILE A 121 12.77 4.26 23.61
C ILE A 121 11.39 4.59 23.05
N TYR A 122 10.42 4.78 23.93
CA TYR A 122 9.08 5.24 23.59
C TYR A 122 9.09 6.78 23.55
N ASP A 123 8.96 7.37 22.37
CA ASP A 123 8.76 8.80 22.19
C ASP A 123 7.31 9.06 21.74
N PRO A 124 6.45 9.62 22.61
CA PRO A 124 5.06 9.93 22.26
C PRO A 124 4.92 10.88 21.06
N HIS A 125 5.90 11.77 20.82
CA HIS A 125 5.86 12.67 19.67
C HIS A 125 6.09 11.93 18.35
N SER A 126 6.96 10.93 18.35
CA SER A 126 7.23 10.10 17.17
C SER A 126 6.01 9.29 16.71
N GLU A 127 5.14 8.86 17.64
CA GLU A 127 3.94 8.08 17.32
C GLU A 127 2.85 8.95 16.69
N GLU A 128 2.66 10.18 17.19
CA GLU A 128 1.72 11.14 16.59
C GLU A 128 2.19 11.62 15.21
N GLU A 129 3.49 11.90 15.04
CA GLU A 129 4.06 12.24 13.73
C GLU A 129 3.96 11.08 12.74
N PHE A 130 4.18 9.84 13.19
CA PHE A 130 3.99 8.64 12.37
C PHE A 130 2.53 8.48 11.93
N GLU A 131 1.57 8.59 12.85
CA GLU A 131 0.14 8.55 12.52
C GLU A 131 -0.26 9.67 11.55
N ASN A 132 0.32 10.87 11.69
CA ASN A 132 0.07 12.00 10.78
C ASN A 132 0.60 11.79 9.35
N GLN A 133 1.57 10.88 9.14
CA GLN A 133 2.02 10.50 7.79
C GLN A 133 0.98 9.65 7.05
N PHE A 134 0.06 9.00 7.75
CA PHE A 134 -1.03 8.26 7.12
C PHE A 134 -2.21 9.19 6.80
N ASP A 135 -2.68 9.16 5.55
CA ASP A 135 -3.80 10.00 5.09
C ASP A 135 -5.19 9.56 5.59
N GLY A 136 -5.23 8.60 6.51
CA GLY A 136 -6.43 7.88 6.91
C GLY A 136 -6.80 8.12 8.37
N ILE A 137 -8.00 8.67 8.59
CA ILE A 137 -8.54 8.92 9.92
C ILE A 137 -9.15 7.63 10.47
N LYS A 138 -8.68 7.19 11.64
CA LYS A 138 -9.15 5.98 12.32
C LYS A 138 -10.51 6.21 12.96
N VAL A 139 -11.50 5.42 12.57
CA VAL A 139 -12.88 5.48 13.09
C VAL A 139 -13.34 4.10 13.56
N VAL A 140 -14.21 4.06 14.57
CA VAL A 140 -14.85 2.84 15.08
C VAL A 140 -16.19 2.66 14.34
N PRO A 141 -16.39 1.53 13.62
CA PRO A 141 -17.69 1.19 13.06
C PRO A 141 -18.77 1.10 14.15
N SER A 142 -19.98 1.58 13.88
CA SER A 142 -21.12 1.52 14.81
C SER A 142 -21.32 0.12 15.42
N ILE A 143 -21.21 -0.92 14.59
CA ILE A 143 -21.40 -2.32 14.98
C ILE A 143 -20.35 -2.81 15.98
N LEU A 144 -19.12 -2.28 15.93
CA LEU A 144 -18.00 -2.69 16.79
C LEU A 144 -17.87 -1.80 18.05
N LYS A 145 -18.77 -0.82 18.25
CA LYS A 145 -18.69 0.12 19.38
C LYS A 145 -18.63 -0.60 20.72
N ASN A 146 -19.56 -1.54 20.95
CA ASN A 146 -19.66 -2.22 22.24
C ASN A 146 -18.43 -3.09 22.50
N ASP A 147 -17.93 -3.79 21.48
CA ASP A 147 -16.72 -4.60 21.57
C ASP A 147 -15.49 -3.73 21.85
N TYR A 148 -15.39 -2.56 21.20
CA TYR A 148 -14.33 -1.58 21.47
C TYR A 148 -14.33 -1.14 22.94
N ILE A 149 -15.49 -0.75 23.48
CA ILE A 149 -15.62 -0.32 24.88
C ILE A 149 -15.30 -1.48 25.84
N ASN A 150 -15.76 -2.70 25.55
CA ASN A 150 -15.48 -3.88 26.36
C ASN A 150 -13.97 -4.20 26.41
N LEU A 151 -13.27 -4.05 25.29
CA LEU A 151 -11.82 -4.23 25.22
C LEU A 151 -11.06 -3.14 25.99
N LEU A 152 -11.54 -1.89 25.97
CA LEU A 152 -10.98 -0.82 26.81
C LEU A 152 -11.16 -1.11 28.31
N ASN A 153 -12.36 -1.52 28.72
CA ASN A 153 -12.64 -1.91 30.11
C ASN A 153 -11.79 -3.12 30.56
N SER A 154 -11.47 -4.01 29.63
CA SER A 154 -10.59 -5.16 29.87
C SER A 154 -9.10 -4.81 29.75
N ASN A 155 -8.75 -3.53 29.56
CA ASN A 155 -7.39 -3.03 29.31
C ASN A 155 -6.63 -3.71 28.14
N GLN A 156 -7.37 -4.23 27.16
CA GLN A 156 -6.82 -4.85 25.95
C GLN A 156 -6.68 -3.81 24.83
N PHE A 157 -5.85 -2.78 25.06
CA PHE A 157 -5.75 -1.60 24.18
C PHE A 157 -5.38 -1.92 22.74
N ILE A 158 -4.43 -2.82 22.51
CA ILE A 158 -3.98 -3.22 21.17
C ILE A 158 -5.15 -3.83 20.38
N LYS A 159 -5.95 -4.69 21.03
CA LYS A 159 -7.13 -5.28 20.40
C LYS A 159 -8.22 -4.24 20.16
N ALA A 160 -8.42 -3.31 21.09
CA ALA A 160 -9.36 -2.21 20.88
C ALA A 160 -8.97 -1.40 19.62
N GLU A 161 -7.70 -1.01 19.48
CA GLU A 161 -7.22 -0.26 18.31
C GLU A 161 -7.38 -1.04 17.00
N SER A 162 -7.26 -2.38 17.03
CA SER A 162 -7.47 -3.23 15.84
C SER A 162 -8.91 -3.21 15.28
N LEU A 163 -9.90 -2.78 16.08
CA LEU A 163 -11.29 -2.64 15.61
C LEU A 163 -11.53 -1.34 14.82
N LYS A 164 -10.57 -0.41 14.81
CA LYS A 164 -10.69 0.84 14.05
C LYS A 164 -10.42 0.58 12.57
N VAL A 165 -11.22 1.20 11.73
CA VAL A 165 -11.03 1.22 10.27
C VAL A 165 -10.51 2.59 9.83
N SER A 166 -9.69 2.61 8.79
CA SER A 166 -9.14 3.85 8.24
C SER A 166 -10.05 4.42 7.15
N VAL A 167 -10.35 5.72 7.24
CA VAL A 167 -11.16 6.46 6.26
C VAL A 167 -10.35 7.62 5.70
N SER A 168 -10.31 7.79 4.38
CA SER A 168 -9.58 8.90 3.75
C SER A 168 -10.13 10.27 4.20
N LYS A 169 -9.26 11.28 4.28
CA LYS A 169 -9.64 12.67 4.61
C LYS A 169 -10.85 13.18 3.82
N ARG A 170 -10.89 12.92 2.50
CA ARG A 170 -12.01 13.34 1.63
C ARG A 170 -13.34 12.70 2.05
N ARG A 171 -13.34 11.39 2.34
CA ARG A 171 -14.54 10.68 2.79
C ARG A 171 -14.93 11.12 4.19
N PHE A 172 -13.96 11.34 5.07
CA PHE A 172 -14.19 11.87 6.41
C PHE A 172 -14.88 13.24 6.38
N SER A 173 -14.43 14.17 5.53
CA SER A 173 -15.10 15.45 5.32
C SER A 173 -16.55 15.30 4.84
N SER A 174 -16.80 14.38 3.90
CA SER A 174 -18.17 14.08 3.44
C SER A 174 -19.04 13.49 4.55
N LEU A 175 -18.49 12.61 5.39
CA LEU A 175 -19.22 12.00 6.50
C LEU A 175 -19.56 13.03 7.59
N ILE A 176 -18.69 14.01 7.84
CA ILE A 176 -19.00 15.15 8.73
C ILE A 176 -20.16 15.97 8.17
N GLN A 177 -20.12 16.32 6.88
CA GLN A 177 -21.19 17.10 6.24
C GLN A 177 -22.55 16.41 6.26
N ASN A 178 -22.56 15.07 6.21
CA ASN A 178 -23.77 14.26 6.26
C ASN A 178 -24.21 13.87 7.69
N GLU A 179 -23.53 14.37 8.73
CA GLU A 179 -23.77 14.00 10.14
C GLU A 179 -23.65 12.49 10.42
N GLU A 180 -22.84 11.79 9.62
CA GLU A 180 -22.64 10.33 9.68
C GLU A 180 -21.52 9.90 10.66
N ILE A 181 -20.99 10.84 11.44
CA ILE A 181 -19.90 10.64 12.40
C ILE A 181 -20.24 11.31 13.74
N GLN A 182 -19.86 10.66 14.85
CA GLN A 182 -19.92 11.22 16.19
C GLN A 182 -18.59 11.09 16.92
N ARG A 183 -18.19 12.13 17.65
CA ARG A 183 -17.06 12.06 18.58
C ARG A 183 -17.59 11.62 19.94
N GLU A 184 -17.07 10.51 20.45
CA GLU A 184 -17.48 9.92 21.73
C GLU A 184 -16.28 9.77 22.66
N VAL A 185 -16.55 9.69 23.96
CA VAL A 185 -15.55 9.47 25.01
C VAL A 185 -15.92 8.20 25.77
N ALA A 186 -14.97 7.28 25.91
CA ALA A 186 -15.09 6.11 26.76
C ALA A 186 -14.21 6.30 28.01
N ALA A 187 -14.82 6.27 29.19
CA ALA A 187 -14.11 6.21 30.46
C ALA A 187 -13.96 4.75 30.90
N PHE A 188 -12.76 4.35 31.30
CA PHE A 188 -12.47 3.01 31.79
C PHE A 188 -11.42 3.06 32.90
N GLN A 189 -11.44 2.06 33.79
CA GLN A 189 -10.46 1.93 34.85
C GLN A 189 -9.26 1.11 34.38
N VAL A 190 -8.06 1.60 34.67
CA VAL A 190 -6.83 0.84 34.38
C VAL A 190 -6.66 -0.27 35.42
N LEU A 191 -6.55 -1.52 34.98
CA LEU A 191 -6.29 -2.65 35.87
C LEU A 191 -5.04 -2.35 36.72
N ASN A 192 -5.14 -2.58 38.02
CA ASN A 192 -4.09 -2.33 39.02
C ASN A 192 -3.76 -0.86 39.30
N LYS A 193 -4.60 0.09 38.87
CA LYS A 193 -4.56 1.50 39.28
C LYS A 193 -5.98 1.98 39.60
N GLU A 194 -6.17 2.76 40.66
CA GLU A 194 -7.45 3.43 40.95
C GLU A 194 -7.73 4.61 40.00
N GLN A 195 -6.94 4.74 38.93
CA GLN A 195 -7.02 5.81 37.96
C GLN A 195 -8.06 5.47 36.87
N ILE A 196 -9.04 6.36 36.73
CA ILE A 196 -9.95 6.37 35.58
C ILE A 196 -9.24 7.11 34.43
N MET A 197 -9.24 6.50 33.26
CA MET A 197 -8.77 7.14 32.03
C MET A 197 -9.91 7.33 31.06
N GLU A 198 -9.84 8.43 30.31
CA GLU A 198 -10.78 8.75 29.25
C GLU A 198 -10.08 8.60 27.90
N LYS A 199 -10.74 7.92 26.96
CA LYS A 199 -10.28 7.83 25.57
C LYS A 199 -11.35 8.37 24.64
N THR A 200 -10.97 9.41 23.90
CA THR A 200 -11.82 9.96 22.84
C THR A 200 -11.66 9.11 21.58
N PHE A 201 -12.78 8.78 20.94
CA PHE A 201 -12.79 8.05 19.66
C PHE A 201 -13.89 8.59 18.74
N ILE A 202 -13.73 8.35 17.45
CA ILE A 202 -14.68 8.76 16.43
C ILE A 202 -15.50 7.54 16.00
N ARG A 203 -16.81 7.62 16.08
CA ARG A 203 -17.75 6.56 15.73
C ARG A 203 -18.50 6.90 14.44
N LEU A 204 -18.66 5.92 13.56
CA LEU A 204 -19.60 6.00 12.44
C LEU A 204 -21.04 5.81 12.95
N THR A 205 -21.97 6.67 12.56
CA THR A 205 -23.37 6.58 13.04
C THR A 205 -24.20 5.59 12.23
N LYS A 206 -23.93 5.45 10.93
CA LYS A 206 -24.59 4.49 10.07
C LYS A 206 -24.02 3.09 10.29
N SER A 207 -24.90 2.08 10.30
CA SER A 207 -24.49 0.74 9.88
C SER A 207 -23.95 0.91 8.46
N MET A 208 -22.69 0.56 8.22
CA MET A 208 -22.28 0.34 6.84
C MET A 208 -23.15 -0.82 6.34
N THR A 209 -24.30 -0.51 5.73
CA THR A 209 -25.05 -1.47 4.93
C THR A 209 -24.03 -2.09 3.98
N MET A 210 -23.92 -3.41 4.07
CA MET A 210 -23.05 -4.33 3.34
C MET A 210 -23.09 -4.12 1.81
N ASN A 211 -22.61 -2.97 1.35
CA ASN A 211 -22.31 -2.66 -0.05
C ASN A 211 -20.84 -2.24 -0.19
N TRP A 212 -20.01 -2.68 0.76
CA TRP A 212 -18.64 -2.98 0.43
C TRP A 212 -18.68 -4.35 -0.23
N ASP A 213 -18.52 -4.35 -1.56
CA ASP A 213 -18.08 -5.50 -2.31
C ASP A 213 -17.09 -6.32 -1.49
N CYS A 214 -17.24 -7.64 -1.55
CA CYS A 214 -16.54 -8.72 -0.86
C CYS A 214 -15.00 -8.71 -0.93
N LYS A 215 -14.32 -7.55 -0.82
CA LYS A 215 -12.90 -7.35 -1.15
C LYS A 215 -12.00 -7.07 0.05
N LEU A 216 -12.53 -6.99 1.27
CA LEU A 216 -11.74 -6.74 2.49
C LEU A 216 -11.93 -7.79 3.60
N MET A 217 -12.75 -8.84 3.37
CA MET A 217 -12.92 -9.97 4.27
C MET A 217 -12.05 -11.18 3.84
N MET A 218 -10.77 -10.97 3.62
CA MET A 218 -9.78 -12.06 3.64
C MET A 218 -8.54 -11.61 4.39
N ASN A 219 -8.10 -12.50 5.28
CA ASN A 219 -6.90 -12.48 6.11
C ASN A 219 -7.02 -11.86 7.50
N ILE A 220 -7.80 -12.52 8.37
CA ILE A 220 -7.26 -12.95 9.67
C ILE A 220 -7.83 -14.33 9.98
N TYR A 221 -7.15 -15.40 9.54
CA TYR A 221 -7.06 -16.65 10.29
C TYR A 221 -5.68 -17.25 10.01
N ARG A 222 -4.98 -17.58 11.10
CA ARG A 222 -3.67 -18.24 11.13
C ARG A 222 -3.68 -19.58 10.42
#